data_AF-T1PFG3-F1
#
_entry.id   AF-T1PFG3-F1
#
_cell.length_a   1.000
_cell.length_b   1.000
_cell.length_c   1.000
_cell.angle_alpha   90.00
_cell.angle_beta   90.00
_cell.angle_gamma   90.00
#
_symmetry.space_group_name_H-M   'P 1'
#
loop_
_entity.id
_entity.type
_entity.pdbx_description
1 polymer ?
#
loop_
_entity_poly.entity_id
_entity_poly.type
_entity_poly.pdbx_seq_one_letter_code
_entity_poly.pdbx_strand_id
1 'polypeptide(L)'
;MPEAMYTNSNPGAKVENYVLQHQRQFEDHIKHLEDQLEDMRSNFNMRLDVVEYYNVVVDVKLGDLQNKLDPMEMLGDVNDYCVEKYRGKIPAEGTIKETLKTCINKAKTSFTPLLTSAENTLKNIKNHYNNQFTNAMKECKRKFEKNESKYQNCAATGIKTTSNYFTTNTNTFINQMTSAECSANTKIDEAFDCYSTNVYQTFTSIGEVTGLIENCVAGHEFCPPCENEDLNAIKGRCPYQMAWHLADDDLTGERIVNPFKGINSTTPCLQINFITRNFNVKLN
;
A
#
# COMPACT_ATOMS: atom_id res chain seq x y z
N MET A 1 -21.98 -36.20 -17.04
CA MET A 1 -22.81 -37.20 -16.31
C MET A 1 -23.79 -37.83 -17.31
N PRO A 2 -24.19 -39.09 -17.09
CA PRO A 2 -24.60 -40.02 -18.15
C PRO A 2 -25.85 -39.55 -18.89
N GLU A 3 -25.79 -39.64 -20.22
CA GLU A 3 -26.90 -39.42 -21.14
C GLU A 3 -28.02 -40.41 -20.83
N ALA A 4 -29.06 -39.95 -20.14
CA ALA A 4 -30.28 -40.71 -19.99
C ALA A 4 -30.97 -40.80 -21.35
N MET A 5 -30.76 -41.92 -22.06
CA MET A 5 -31.58 -42.33 -23.20
C MET A 5 -33.03 -42.55 -22.72
N TYR A 6 -33.83 -41.48 -22.74
CA TYR A 6 -35.28 -41.59 -22.60
C TYR A 6 -35.89 -41.84 -23.97
N THR A 7 -36.22 -43.10 -24.25
CA THR A 7 -37.11 -43.50 -25.33
C THR A 7 -38.54 -43.08 -24.97
N ASN A 8 -38.85 -41.79 -25.11
CA ASN A 8 -40.23 -41.31 -24.96
C ASN A 8 -40.86 -41.19 -26.36
N SER A 9 -41.90 -41.98 -26.60
CA SER A 9 -42.62 -42.14 -27.87
C SER A 9 -43.52 -40.93 -28.22
N ASN A 10 -43.11 -39.73 -27.81
CA ASN A 10 -43.80 -38.49 -28.13
C ASN A 10 -42.86 -37.61 -28.98
N PRO A 11 -43.21 -37.30 -30.24
CA PRO A 11 -42.43 -36.46 -31.15
C PRO A 11 -41.87 -35.18 -30.50
N GLY A 12 -42.64 -34.53 -29.62
CA GLY A 12 -42.21 -33.31 -28.91
C GLY A 12 -41.10 -33.51 -27.86
N ALA A 13 -40.92 -34.71 -27.31
CA ALA A 13 -40.03 -34.96 -26.18
C ALA A 13 -38.54 -34.77 -26.52
N LYS A 14 -38.14 -35.06 -27.77
CA LYS A 14 -36.76 -34.82 -28.24
C LYS A 14 -36.47 -33.33 -28.36
N VAL A 15 -37.41 -32.54 -28.90
CA VAL A 15 -37.28 -31.09 -29.02
C VAL A 15 -37.27 -30.43 -27.64
N GLU A 16 -38.06 -30.91 -26.70
CA GLU A 16 -38.06 -30.43 -25.31
C GLU A 16 -36.71 -30.69 -24.61
N ASN A 17 -36.14 -31.88 -24.75
CA ASN A 17 -34.81 -32.19 -24.22
C ASN A 17 -33.73 -31.28 -24.83
N TYR A 18 -33.80 -31.02 -26.13
CA TYR A 18 -32.92 -30.09 -26.83
C TYR A 18 -33.03 -28.66 -26.26
N VAL A 19 -34.25 -28.15 -26.05
CA VAL A 19 -34.48 -26.83 -25.44
C VAL A 19 -33.96 -26.79 -24.00
N LEU A 20 -34.21 -27.81 -23.20
CA LEU A 20 -33.75 -27.91 -21.81
C LEU A 20 -32.23 -27.93 -21.70
N GLN A 21 -31.53 -28.58 -22.64
CA GLN A 21 -30.07 -28.57 -22.67
C GLN A 21 -29.53 -27.17 -22.93
N HIS A 22 -30.11 -26.44 -23.88
CA HIS A 22 -29.69 -25.06 -24.17
C HIS A 22 -30.05 -24.08 -23.04
N GLN A 23 -31.18 -24.29 -22.35
CA GLN A 23 -31.51 -23.54 -21.14
C GLN A 23 -30.40 -23.65 -20.10
N ARG A 24 -29.99 -24.89 -19.78
CA ARG A 24 -28.88 -25.13 -18.84
C ARG A 24 -27.59 -24.45 -19.30
N GLN A 25 -27.26 -24.53 -20.59
CA GLN A 25 -26.07 -23.86 -21.13
C GLN A 25 -26.12 -22.33 -20.97
N PHE A 26 -27.26 -21.69 -21.23
CA PHE A 26 -27.40 -20.24 -21.06
C PHE A 26 -27.36 -19.82 -19.59
N GLU A 27 -27.96 -20.61 -18.70
CA GLU A 27 -27.90 -20.37 -17.25
C GLU A 27 -26.47 -20.49 -16.72
N ASP A 28 -25.75 -21.54 -17.12
CA ASP A 28 -24.36 -21.75 -16.72
C ASP A 28 -23.45 -20.64 -17.27
N HIS A 29 -23.72 -20.17 -18.48
CA HIS A 29 -23.01 -19.03 -19.07
C HIS A 29 -23.27 -17.73 -18.31
N ILE A 30 -24.52 -17.45 -17.93
CA ILE A 30 -24.86 -16.28 -17.10
C ILE A 30 -24.11 -16.35 -15.77
N LYS A 31 -24.13 -17.52 -15.12
CA LYS A 31 -23.45 -17.73 -13.84
C LYS A 31 -21.95 -17.49 -13.96
N HIS A 32 -21.33 -18.01 -15.02
CA HIS A 32 -19.91 -17.77 -15.27
C HIS A 32 -19.56 -16.27 -15.39
N LEU A 33 -20.42 -15.46 -16.01
CA LEU A 33 -20.22 -14.00 -16.08
C LEU A 33 -20.46 -13.30 -14.72
N GLU A 34 -21.36 -13.82 -13.89
CA GLU A 34 -21.52 -13.35 -12.50
C GLU A 34 -20.26 -13.62 -11.68
N ASP A 35 -19.72 -14.84 -11.77
CA ASP A 35 -18.51 -15.26 -11.05
C ASP A 35 -17.32 -14.38 -11.45
N GLN A 36 -17.15 -14.06 -12.75
CA GLN A 36 -16.09 -13.15 -13.19
C GLN A 36 -16.18 -11.74 -12.59
N LEU A 37 -17.38 -11.19 -12.41
CA LEU A 37 -17.56 -9.89 -11.74
C LEU A 37 -17.15 -9.95 -10.27
N GLU A 38 -17.54 -11.03 -9.59
CA GLU A 38 -17.24 -11.20 -8.17
C GLU A 38 -15.74 -11.48 -7.94
N ASP A 39 -15.12 -12.29 -8.79
CA ASP A 39 -13.68 -12.53 -8.78
C ASP A 39 -12.91 -11.23 -8.96
N MET A 40 -13.35 -10.34 -9.85
CA MET A 40 -12.70 -9.05 -10.05
C MET A 40 -12.81 -8.15 -8.80
N ARG A 41 -13.96 -8.13 -8.13
CA ARG A 41 -14.14 -7.39 -6.87
C ARG A 41 -13.28 -7.96 -5.75
N SER A 42 -13.27 -9.28 -5.62
CA SER A 42 -12.48 -10.00 -4.63
C SER A 42 -10.98 -9.77 -4.82
N ASN A 43 -10.48 -9.93 -6.05
CA ASN A 43 -9.08 -9.71 -6.38
C ASN A 43 -8.65 -8.25 -6.14
N PHE A 44 -9.50 -7.28 -6.47
CA PHE A 44 -9.23 -5.87 -6.20
C PHE A 44 -9.11 -5.59 -4.70
N ASN A 45 -10.06 -6.08 -3.90
CA ASN A 45 -10.03 -5.90 -2.45
C ASN A 45 -8.81 -6.59 -1.81
N MET A 46 -8.52 -7.84 -2.20
CA MET A 46 -7.37 -8.58 -1.68
C MET A 46 -6.06 -7.85 -1.94
N ARG A 47 -5.89 -7.25 -3.13
CA ARG A 47 -4.70 -6.45 -3.43
C ARG A 47 -4.62 -5.17 -2.60
N LEU A 48 -5.74 -4.52 -2.31
CA LEU A 48 -5.76 -3.36 -1.42
C LEU A 48 -5.47 -3.75 0.04
N ASP A 49 -5.93 -4.90 0.51
CA ASP A 49 -5.66 -5.38 1.87
C ASP A 49 -4.15 -5.64 2.09
N VAL A 50 -3.42 -6.06 1.03
CA VAL A 50 -1.95 -6.15 1.08
C VAL A 50 -1.31 -4.78 1.26
N VAL A 51 -1.84 -3.73 0.60
CA VAL A 51 -1.36 -2.36 0.81
C VAL A 51 -1.66 -1.89 2.23
N GLU A 52 -2.82 -2.28 2.79
CA GLU A 52 -3.22 -1.95 4.16
C GLU A 52 -2.31 -2.61 5.22
N TYR A 53 -1.75 -3.80 4.95
CA TYR A 53 -0.85 -4.49 5.89
C TYR A 53 0.37 -3.63 6.28
N TYR A 54 0.84 -2.77 5.39
CA TYR A 54 1.95 -1.89 5.72
C TYR A 54 1.64 -0.91 6.87
N ASN A 55 0.36 -0.64 7.21
CA ASN A 55 0.00 0.15 8.39
C ASN A 55 0.64 -0.41 9.65
N VAL A 56 0.71 -1.74 9.76
CA VAL A 56 1.35 -2.44 10.88
C VAL A 56 2.84 -2.12 10.95
N VAL A 57 3.51 -1.97 9.79
CA VAL A 57 4.94 -1.64 9.74
C VAL A 57 5.20 -0.24 10.28
N VAL A 58 4.34 0.72 9.95
CA VAL A 58 4.42 2.09 10.47
C VAL A 58 4.18 2.11 11.99
N ASP A 59 3.16 1.40 12.45
CA ASP A 59 2.83 1.30 13.88
C ASP A 59 4.01 0.74 14.70
N VAL A 60 4.60 -0.35 14.23
CA VAL A 60 5.78 -0.94 14.88
C VAL A 60 6.93 0.06 14.92
N LYS A 61 7.18 0.81 13.85
CA LYS A 61 8.28 1.79 13.81
C LYS A 61 8.05 3.01 14.68
N LEU A 62 6.81 3.48 14.80
CA LEU A 62 6.48 4.56 15.73
C LEU A 62 6.58 4.07 17.18
N GLY A 63 6.17 2.83 17.46
CA GLY A 63 6.34 2.20 18.76
C GLY A 63 7.80 1.99 19.15
N ASP A 64 8.64 1.47 18.24
CA ASP A 64 10.08 1.33 18.43
C ASP A 64 10.74 2.67 18.79
N LEU A 65 10.31 3.74 18.12
CA LEU A 65 10.82 5.09 18.37
C LEU A 65 10.40 5.62 19.73
N GLN A 66 9.12 5.47 20.11
CA GLN A 66 8.65 5.83 21.45
C GLN A 66 9.43 5.08 22.53
N ASN A 67 9.60 3.77 22.36
CA ASN A 67 10.39 2.93 23.28
C ASN A 67 11.86 3.35 23.37
N LYS A 68 12.42 4.03 22.37
CA LYS A 68 13.76 4.63 22.42
C LYS A 68 13.77 6.00 23.10
N LEU A 69 12.78 6.84 22.80
CA LEU A 69 12.73 8.23 23.27
C LEU A 69 12.31 8.34 24.74
N ASP A 70 11.30 7.59 25.17
CA ASP A 70 10.76 7.72 26.53
C ASP A 70 11.81 7.41 27.63
N PRO A 71 12.67 6.37 27.51
CA PRO A 71 13.75 6.15 28.47
C PRO A 71 14.88 7.20 28.34
N MET A 72 15.07 7.77 27.15
CA MET A 72 16.12 8.78 26.91
C MET A 72 15.81 10.08 27.66
N GLU A 73 14.54 10.49 27.70
CA GLU A 73 14.05 11.62 28.50
C GLU A 73 14.41 11.45 29.99
N MET A 74 14.42 10.22 30.52
CA MET A 74 14.72 9.94 31.93
C MET A 74 16.20 10.02 32.32
N LEU A 75 17.12 10.14 31.35
CA LEU A 75 18.58 10.12 31.63
C LEU A 75 19.14 11.46 32.13
N GLY A 76 18.37 12.56 32.07
CA GLY A 76 18.72 13.87 32.63
C GLY A 76 18.22 15.06 31.81
N ASP A 77 18.31 16.26 32.38
CA ASP A 77 17.72 17.51 31.85
C ASP A 77 18.11 17.83 30.39
N VAL A 78 19.35 17.50 29.99
CA VAL A 78 19.81 17.72 28.60
C VAL A 78 19.10 16.80 27.63
N ASN A 79 18.92 15.52 28.00
CA ASN A 79 18.24 14.55 27.15
C ASN A 79 16.75 14.87 27.05
N ASP A 80 16.12 15.22 28.18
CA ASP A 80 14.73 15.66 28.24
C ASP A 80 14.48 16.86 27.31
N TYR A 81 15.28 17.92 27.44
CA TYR A 81 15.22 19.09 26.56
C TYR A 81 15.38 18.74 25.07
N CYS A 82 16.37 17.90 24.73
CA CYS A 82 16.64 17.54 23.34
C CYS A 82 15.49 16.72 22.72
N VAL A 83 14.89 15.80 23.49
CA VAL A 83 13.75 15.01 23.01
C VAL A 83 12.51 15.90 22.88
N GLU A 84 12.15 16.68 23.90
CA GLU A 84 10.98 17.58 23.84
C GLU A 84 11.05 18.55 22.65
N LYS A 85 12.24 19.11 22.38
CA LYS A 85 12.47 20.06 21.28
C LYS A 85 12.18 19.48 19.90
N TYR A 86 12.44 18.18 19.69
CA TYR A 86 12.38 17.57 18.36
C TYR A 86 11.27 16.54 18.17
N ARG A 87 10.70 15.98 19.25
CA ARG A 87 9.63 14.96 19.21
C ARG A 87 8.42 15.41 18.39
N GLY A 88 8.04 16.68 18.49
CA GLY A 88 6.90 17.25 17.75
C GLY A 88 7.06 17.29 16.22
N LYS A 89 8.26 17.02 15.68
CA LYS A 89 8.48 16.91 14.23
C LYS A 89 8.11 15.53 13.69
N ILE A 90 7.93 14.53 14.54
CA ILE A 90 7.42 13.21 14.14
C ILE A 90 5.90 13.34 14.00
N PRO A 91 5.30 12.98 12.86
CA PRO A 91 3.85 13.02 12.72
C PRO A 91 3.18 12.09 13.73
N ALA A 92 2.03 12.51 14.27
CA ALA A 92 1.28 11.69 15.21
C ALA A 92 0.76 10.41 14.53
N GLU A 93 0.82 9.29 15.23
CA GLU A 93 0.39 7.97 14.75
C GLU A 93 -1.04 8.02 14.18
N GLY A 94 -1.97 8.65 14.89
CA GLY A 94 -3.36 8.82 14.43
C GLY A 94 -3.47 9.58 13.10
N THR A 95 -2.64 10.60 12.89
CA THR A 95 -2.60 11.38 11.64
C THR A 95 -2.10 10.53 10.47
N ILE A 96 -1.08 9.71 10.70
CA ILE A 96 -0.54 8.83 9.67
C ILE A 96 -1.60 7.76 9.32
N LYS A 97 -2.21 7.11 10.32
CA LYS A 97 -3.26 6.11 10.11
C LYS A 97 -4.43 6.63 9.28
N GLU A 98 -4.94 7.83 9.59
CA GLU A 98 -6.04 8.42 8.83
C GLU A 98 -5.63 8.79 7.40
N THR A 99 -4.40 9.27 7.21
CA THR A 99 -3.85 9.55 5.87
C THR A 99 -3.75 8.28 5.04
N LEU A 100 -3.23 7.19 5.60
CA LEU A 100 -3.08 5.91 4.90
C LEU A 100 -4.44 5.27 4.58
N LYS A 101 -5.41 5.33 5.51
CA LYS A 101 -6.80 4.92 5.23
C LYS A 101 -7.42 5.72 4.09
N THR A 102 -7.14 7.03 4.02
CA THR A 102 -7.65 7.89 2.95
C THR A 102 -7.12 7.45 1.57
N CYS A 103 -5.85 7.04 1.48
CA CYS A 103 -5.28 6.47 0.24
C CYS A 103 -6.09 5.23 -0.24
N ILE A 104 -6.37 4.29 0.66
CA ILE A 104 -7.13 3.07 0.34
C ILE A 104 -8.58 3.38 -0.03
N ASN A 105 -9.25 4.24 0.74
CA ASN A 105 -10.65 4.59 0.53
C ASN A 105 -10.88 5.28 -0.82
N LYS A 106 -9.92 6.09 -1.27
CA LYS A 106 -9.96 6.71 -2.60
C LYS A 106 -9.94 5.68 -3.73
N ALA A 107 -9.15 4.61 -3.60
CA ALA A 107 -9.15 3.53 -4.58
C ALA A 107 -10.44 2.71 -4.53
N LYS A 108 -10.92 2.34 -3.34
CA LYS A 108 -12.20 1.62 -3.16
C LYS A 108 -13.38 2.37 -3.78
N THR A 109 -13.50 3.67 -3.51
CA THR A 109 -14.57 4.51 -4.06
C THR A 109 -14.49 4.67 -5.58
N SER A 110 -13.28 4.68 -6.13
CA SER A 110 -13.05 4.78 -7.57
C SER A 110 -13.30 3.48 -8.33
N PHE A 111 -13.34 2.33 -7.65
CA PHE A 111 -13.46 1.01 -8.27
C PHE A 111 -14.88 0.67 -8.70
N THR A 112 -15.89 0.90 -7.85
CA THR A 112 -17.30 0.60 -8.14
C THR A 112 -17.77 1.09 -9.52
N PRO A 113 -17.54 2.35 -9.94
CA PRO A 113 -18.01 2.81 -11.24
C PRO A 113 -17.37 2.06 -12.42
N LEU A 114 -16.17 1.47 -12.27
CA LEU A 114 -15.47 0.76 -13.34
C LEU A 114 -16.25 -0.48 -13.83
N LEU A 115 -17.01 -1.13 -12.94
CA LEU A 115 -17.77 -2.35 -13.27
C LEU A 115 -19.15 -2.07 -13.87
N THR A 116 -19.67 -0.85 -13.73
CA THR A 116 -21.06 -0.48 -14.09
C THR A 116 -21.43 -0.91 -15.52
N SER A 117 -20.52 -0.72 -16.48
CA SER A 117 -20.76 -1.09 -17.88
C SER A 117 -20.92 -2.60 -18.07
N ALA A 118 -20.04 -3.39 -17.45
CA ALA A 118 -20.08 -4.85 -17.50
C ALA A 118 -21.33 -5.40 -16.79
N GLU A 119 -21.67 -4.84 -15.62
CA GLU A 119 -22.89 -5.17 -14.87
C GLU A 119 -24.16 -4.91 -15.69
N ASN A 120 -24.22 -3.78 -16.40
CA ASN A 120 -25.34 -3.47 -17.28
C ASN A 120 -25.43 -4.44 -18.46
N THR A 121 -24.31 -4.82 -19.07
CA THR A 121 -24.28 -5.83 -20.13
C THR A 121 -24.78 -7.18 -19.63
N LEU A 122 -24.34 -7.63 -18.45
CA LEU A 122 -24.83 -8.87 -17.84
C LEU A 122 -26.33 -8.80 -17.52
N LYS A 123 -26.81 -7.67 -17.00
CA LYS A 123 -28.24 -7.43 -16.78
C LYS A 123 -29.03 -7.54 -18.08
N ASN A 124 -28.50 -7.03 -19.18
CA ASN A 124 -29.13 -7.16 -20.50
C ASN A 124 -29.17 -8.62 -20.99
N ILE A 125 -28.10 -9.39 -20.81
CA ILE A 125 -28.05 -10.83 -21.12
C ILE A 125 -29.13 -11.59 -20.31
N LYS A 126 -29.20 -11.36 -19.00
CA LYS A 126 -30.21 -11.96 -18.12
C LYS A 126 -31.63 -11.61 -18.54
N ASN A 127 -31.87 -10.33 -18.84
CA ASN A 127 -33.18 -9.86 -19.30
C ASN A 127 -33.57 -10.50 -20.64
N HIS A 128 -32.61 -10.66 -21.56
CA HIS A 128 -32.87 -11.33 -22.83
C HIS A 128 -33.21 -12.82 -22.63
N TYR A 129 -32.50 -13.52 -21.75
CA TYR A 129 -32.82 -14.92 -21.41
C TYR A 129 -34.21 -15.06 -20.79
N ASN A 130 -34.50 -14.28 -19.74
CA ASN A 130 -35.74 -14.37 -18.98
C ASN A 130 -36.96 -13.95 -19.80
N ASN A 131 -36.83 -12.91 -20.64
CA ASN A 131 -37.98 -12.32 -21.33
C ASN A 131 -38.09 -12.72 -22.80
N GLN A 132 -36.98 -12.84 -23.53
CA GLN A 132 -37.04 -13.12 -24.97
C GLN A 132 -37.00 -14.62 -25.21
N PHE A 133 -35.96 -15.30 -24.71
CA PHE A 133 -35.79 -16.72 -24.93
C PHE A 133 -36.92 -17.55 -24.31
N THR A 134 -37.23 -17.31 -23.03
CA THR A 134 -38.28 -18.08 -22.32
C THR A 134 -39.65 -17.92 -22.96
N ASN A 135 -40.01 -16.70 -23.40
CA ASN A 135 -41.29 -16.45 -24.07
C ASN A 135 -41.32 -17.05 -25.48
N ALA A 136 -40.23 -16.92 -26.25
CA ALA A 136 -40.12 -17.53 -27.58
C ALA A 136 -40.28 -19.05 -27.51
N MET A 137 -39.67 -19.72 -26.52
CA MET A 137 -39.81 -21.17 -26.34
C MET A 137 -41.23 -21.59 -25.95
N LYS A 138 -41.88 -20.85 -25.04
CA LYS A 138 -43.30 -21.06 -24.69
C LYS A 138 -44.22 -20.88 -25.88
N GLU A 139 -43.99 -19.86 -26.70
CA GLU A 139 -44.76 -19.63 -27.91
C GLU A 139 -44.56 -20.72 -28.97
N CYS A 140 -43.33 -21.14 -29.22
CA CYS A 140 -43.01 -22.22 -30.14
C CYS A 140 -43.75 -23.51 -29.74
N LYS A 141 -43.71 -23.86 -28.44
CA LYS A 141 -44.42 -25.02 -27.91
C LYS A 141 -45.92 -24.89 -28.12
N ARG A 142 -46.52 -23.75 -27.75
CA ARG A 142 -47.97 -23.52 -27.88
C ARG A 142 -48.46 -23.58 -29.34
N LYS A 143 -47.70 -23.04 -30.29
CA LYS A 143 -48.10 -22.96 -31.71
C LYS A 143 -47.92 -24.28 -32.46
N PHE A 144 -46.95 -25.10 -32.07
CA PHE A 144 -46.53 -26.27 -32.85
C PHE A 144 -46.53 -27.60 -32.08
N GLU A 145 -47.23 -27.67 -30.94
CA GLU A 145 -47.30 -28.86 -30.07
C GLU A 145 -47.56 -30.18 -30.80
N LYS A 146 -48.39 -30.16 -31.84
CA LYS A 146 -48.77 -31.35 -32.63
C LYS A 146 -47.92 -31.59 -33.88
N ASN A 147 -46.96 -30.71 -34.19
CA ASN A 147 -46.12 -30.80 -35.38
C ASN A 147 -44.64 -30.67 -35.00
N GLU A 148 -43.98 -31.82 -34.83
CA GLU A 148 -42.59 -31.92 -34.39
C GLU A 148 -41.62 -31.13 -35.27
N SER A 149 -41.72 -31.24 -36.60
CA SER A 149 -40.82 -30.55 -37.52
C SER A 149 -40.96 -29.02 -37.40
N LYS A 150 -42.18 -28.50 -37.31
CA LYS A 150 -42.41 -27.06 -37.11
C LYS A 150 -41.94 -26.61 -35.72
N TYR A 151 -42.14 -27.43 -34.69
CA TYR A 151 -41.67 -27.11 -33.34
C TYR A 151 -40.14 -27.08 -33.27
N GLN A 152 -39.47 -28.09 -33.83
CA GLN A 152 -38.01 -28.18 -33.91
C GLN A 152 -37.42 -26.96 -34.62
N ASN A 153 -37.95 -26.56 -35.78
CA ASN A 153 -37.46 -25.40 -36.51
C ASN A 153 -37.66 -24.08 -35.73
N CYS A 154 -38.80 -23.93 -35.04
CA CYS A 154 -39.07 -22.77 -34.20
C CYS A 154 -38.10 -22.69 -33.02
N ALA A 155 -37.91 -23.81 -32.30
CA ALA A 155 -36.99 -23.91 -31.18
C ALA A 155 -35.53 -23.65 -31.61
N ALA A 156 -35.08 -24.26 -32.70
CA ALA A 156 -33.74 -24.07 -33.24
C ALA A 156 -33.48 -22.61 -33.65
N THR A 157 -34.47 -21.94 -34.24
CA THR A 157 -34.35 -20.52 -34.61
C THR A 157 -34.26 -19.61 -33.38
N GLY A 158 -35.07 -19.86 -32.36
CA GLY A 158 -35.02 -19.12 -31.09
C GLY A 158 -33.68 -19.31 -30.37
N ILE A 159 -33.21 -20.56 -30.27
CA ILE A 159 -31.90 -20.90 -29.68
C ILE A 159 -30.76 -20.24 -30.45
N LYS A 160 -30.77 -20.28 -31.79
CA LYS A 160 -29.74 -19.63 -32.61
C LYS A 160 -29.71 -18.12 -32.39
N THR A 161 -30.87 -17.49 -32.34
CA THR A 161 -30.99 -16.04 -32.10
C THR A 161 -30.43 -15.66 -30.73
N THR A 162 -30.82 -16.39 -29.68
CA THR A 162 -30.32 -16.17 -28.34
C THR A 162 -28.83 -16.45 -28.21
N SER A 163 -28.32 -17.51 -28.84
CA SER A 163 -26.88 -17.84 -28.85
C SER A 163 -26.04 -16.74 -29.49
N ASN A 164 -26.52 -16.18 -30.62
CA ASN A 164 -25.87 -15.04 -31.26
C ASN A 164 -25.87 -13.81 -30.34
N TYR A 165 -27.00 -13.54 -29.67
CA TYR A 165 -27.11 -12.43 -28.72
C TYR A 165 -26.14 -12.59 -27.54
N PHE A 166 -26.07 -13.79 -26.97
CA PHE A 166 -25.14 -14.13 -25.89
C PHE A 166 -23.70 -13.95 -26.35
N THR A 167 -23.33 -14.47 -27.51
CA THR A 167 -21.95 -14.36 -28.05
C THR A 167 -21.53 -12.89 -28.20
N THR A 168 -22.36 -12.08 -28.85
CA THR A 168 -22.05 -10.66 -29.07
C THR A 168 -21.91 -9.90 -27.75
N ASN A 169 -22.87 -10.06 -26.83
CA ASN A 169 -22.83 -9.34 -25.55
C ASN A 169 -21.75 -9.88 -24.61
N THR A 170 -21.37 -11.16 -24.73
CA THR A 170 -20.23 -11.73 -23.98
C THR A 170 -18.93 -11.09 -24.42
N ASN A 171 -18.72 -10.90 -25.72
CA ASN A 171 -17.53 -10.19 -26.22
C ASN A 171 -17.50 -8.74 -25.72
N THR A 172 -18.66 -8.06 -25.70
CA THR A 172 -18.77 -6.72 -25.11
C THR A 172 -18.44 -6.72 -23.62
N PHE A 173 -18.99 -7.68 -22.87
CA PHE A 173 -18.72 -7.84 -21.45
C PHE A 173 -17.23 -8.08 -21.18
N ILE A 174 -16.58 -8.99 -21.88
CA ILE A 174 -15.16 -9.30 -21.72
C ILE A 174 -14.31 -8.05 -21.99
N ASN A 175 -14.58 -7.31 -23.06
CA ASN A 175 -13.85 -6.07 -23.36
C ASN A 175 -14.03 -5.00 -22.27
N GLN A 176 -15.24 -4.89 -21.71
CA GLN A 176 -15.51 -3.99 -20.59
C GLN A 176 -14.78 -4.43 -19.32
N MET A 177 -14.75 -5.74 -19.02
CA MET A 177 -14.02 -6.31 -17.89
C MET A 177 -12.51 -6.07 -18.03
N THR A 178 -11.91 -6.31 -19.19
CA THR A 178 -10.48 -6.05 -19.44
C THR A 178 -10.13 -4.57 -19.27
N SER A 179 -10.97 -3.66 -19.78
CA SER A 179 -10.78 -2.22 -19.59
C SER A 179 -10.89 -1.81 -18.12
N ALA A 180 -11.87 -2.37 -17.41
CA ALA A 180 -12.06 -2.15 -16.00
C ALA A 180 -10.87 -2.70 -15.19
N GLU A 181 -10.32 -3.86 -15.55
CA GLU A 181 -9.16 -4.47 -14.90
C GLU A 181 -7.91 -3.59 -15.04
N CYS A 182 -7.64 -3.09 -16.25
CA CYS A 182 -6.54 -2.14 -16.47
C CYS A 182 -6.72 -0.88 -15.61
N SER A 183 -7.93 -0.32 -15.57
CA SER A 183 -8.23 0.87 -14.77
C SER A 183 -8.12 0.59 -13.27
N ALA A 184 -8.56 -0.59 -12.82
CA ALA A 184 -8.47 -1.03 -11.44
C ALA A 184 -7.00 -1.20 -11.01
N ASN A 185 -6.14 -1.74 -11.87
CA ASN A 185 -4.71 -1.82 -11.65
C ASN A 185 -4.09 -0.44 -11.43
N THR A 186 -4.42 0.54 -12.28
CA THR A 186 -3.99 1.94 -12.07
C THR A 186 -4.44 2.49 -10.72
N LYS A 187 -5.65 2.15 -10.25
CA LYS A 187 -6.13 2.60 -8.93
C LYS A 187 -5.42 1.93 -7.76
N ILE A 188 -5.00 0.68 -7.92
CA ILE A 188 -4.17 0.00 -6.93
C ILE A 188 -2.78 0.66 -6.89
N ASP A 189 -2.19 0.95 -8.05
CA ASP A 189 -0.88 1.61 -8.12
C ASP A 189 -0.93 3.01 -7.51
N GLU A 190 -1.97 3.80 -7.82
CA GLU A 190 -2.20 5.11 -7.18
C GLU A 190 -2.32 5.01 -5.65
N ALA A 191 -3.00 3.96 -5.15
CA ALA A 191 -3.11 3.73 -3.71
C ALA A 191 -1.75 3.37 -3.10
N PHE A 192 -0.99 2.51 -3.77
CA PHE A 192 0.34 2.09 -3.33
C PHE A 192 1.35 3.25 -3.34
N ASP A 193 1.31 4.13 -4.35
CA ASP A 193 2.17 5.31 -4.42
C ASP A 193 1.83 6.34 -3.33
N CYS A 194 0.53 6.59 -3.12
CA CYS A 194 0.03 7.43 -2.03
C CYS A 194 0.51 6.88 -0.68
N TYR A 195 0.36 5.57 -0.50
CA TYR A 195 0.79 4.86 0.70
C TYR A 195 2.30 4.99 0.92
N SER A 196 3.09 4.59 -0.08
CA SER A 196 4.55 4.56 -0.02
C SER A 196 5.14 5.95 0.26
N THR A 197 4.60 6.99 -0.37
CA THR A 197 5.03 8.38 -0.14
C THR A 197 4.91 8.77 1.34
N ASN A 198 3.77 8.47 1.96
CA ASN A 198 3.53 8.81 3.37
C ASN A 198 4.41 7.99 4.33
N VAL A 199 4.65 6.71 4.02
CA VAL A 199 5.53 5.87 4.84
C VAL A 199 6.99 6.31 4.74
N TYR A 200 7.49 6.57 3.53
CA TYR A 200 8.86 7.04 3.34
C TYR A 200 9.09 8.40 4.00
N GLN A 201 8.13 9.32 3.88
CA GLN A 201 8.20 10.62 4.58
C GLN A 201 8.25 10.42 6.09
N THR A 202 7.39 9.55 6.64
CA THR A 202 7.40 9.23 8.07
C THR A 202 8.76 8.69 8.51
N PHE A 203 9.31 7.70 7.81
CA PHE A 203 10.60 7.11 8.19
C PHE A 203 11.77 8.10 8.03
N THR A 204 11.70 8.97 7.03
CA THR A 204 12.68 10.05 6.86
C THR A 204 12.61 11.01 8.04
N SER A 205 11.42 11.47 8.44
CA SER A 205 11.24 12.33 9.61
C SER A 205 11.71 11.66 10.91
N ILE A 206 11.45 10.36 11.08
CA ILE A 206 11.97 9.59 12.23
C ILE A 206 13.51 9.61 12.25
N GLY A 207 14.15 9.34 11.11
CA GLY A 207 15.61 9.34 10.99
C GLY A 207 16.22 10.71 11.25
N GLU A 208 15.63 11.77 10.68
CA GLU A 208 16.04 13.16 10.91
C GLU A 208 15.91 13.57 12.38
N VAL A 209 14.77 13.28 13.00
CA VAL A 209 14.53 13.62 14.42
C VAL A 209 15.48 12.86 15.33
N THR A 210 15.68 11.57 15.08
CA THR A 210 16.64 10.76 15.84
C THR A 210 18.05 11.35 15.74
N GLY A 211 18.49 11.72 14.53
CA GLY A 211 19.80 12.36 14.33
C GLY A 211 19.90 13.73 15.00
N LEU A 212 18.84 14.54 14.98
CA LEU A 212 18.81 15.84 15.68
C LEU A 212 18.90 15.67 17.19
N ILE A 213 18.17 14.70 17.77
CA ILE A 213 18.23 14.39 19.20
C ILE A 213 19.64 13.91 19.58
N GLU A 214 20.23 12.99 18.81
CA GLU A 214 21.57 12.48 19.07
C GLU A 214 22.64 13.59 18.99
N ASN A 215 22.56 14.49 18.01
CA ASN A 215 23.45 15.65 17.91
C ASN A 215 23.27 16.65 19.06
N CYS A 216 22.02 16.88 19.49
CA CYS A 216 21.70 17.75 20.60
C CYS A 216 22.26 17.19 21.92
N VAL A 217 22.04 15.89 22.19
CA VAL A 217 22.58 15.19 23.36
C VAL A 217 24.11 15.16 23.35
N ALA A 218 24.74 15.02 22.18
CA ALA A 218 26.19 15.09 22.02
C ALA A 218 26.76 16.52 22.18
N GLY A 219 25.92 17.53 22.39
CA GLY A 219 26.34 18.91 22.60
C GLY A 219 26.73 19.67 21.32
N HIS A 220 26.47 19.11 20.13
CA HIS A 220 26.83 19.75 18.85
C HIS A 220 26.00 20.99 18.52
N GLU A 221 24.86 21.20 19.18
CA GLU A 221 24.03 22.40 19.02
C GLU A 221 24.50 23.60 19.86
N PHE A 222 25.36 23.37 20.86
CA PHE A 222 25.78 24.41 21.81
C PHE A 222 27.10 25.09 21.43
N CYS A 223 27.65 24.80 20.24
CA CYS A 223 28.88 25.41 19.76
C CYS A 223 28.56 26.55 18.78
N PRO A 224 28.51 27.83 19.20
CA PRO A 224 28.44 28.93 18.26
C PRO A 224 29.72 28.94 17.39
N PRO A 225 29.60 29.09 16.05
CA PRO A 225 30.78 29.18 15.20
C PRO A 225 31.60 30.42 15.57
N CYS A 226 32.90 30.25 15.76
CA CYS A 226 33.80 31.39 15.82
C CYS A 226 33.81 32.10 14.45
N GLU A 227 33.96 33.43 14.42
CA GLU A 227 33.80 34.29 13.22
C GLU A 227 34.67 33.90 12.00
N ASN A 228 35.61 32.95 12.14
CA ASN A 228 36.57 32.55 11.13
C ASN A 228 36.62 31.03 10.84
N GLU A 229 35.61 30.25 11.24
CA GLU A 229 35.63 28.79 11.03
C GLU A 229 34.64 28.31 9.96
N ASP A 230 35.07 27.34 9.14
CA ASP A 230 34.24 26.65 8.15
C ASP A 230 33.20 25.78 8.85
N LEU A 231 31.92 26.08 8.64
CA LEU A 231 30.77 25.41 9.26
C LEU A 231 30.76 23.88 9.06
N ASN A 232 31.42 23.37 8.01
CA ASN A 232 31.52 21.93 7.77
C ASN A 232 32.55 21.23 8.67
N ALA A 233 33.51 21.96 9.26
CA ALA A 233 34.55 21.43 10.14
C ALA A 233 34.16 21.38 11.63
N ILE A 234 32.98 21.92 11.98
CA ILE A 234 32.51 22.13 13.36
C ILE A 234 31.67 20.94 13.89
N LYS A 235 31.21 20.04 13.00
CA LYS A 235 30.55 18.78 13.42
C LYS A 235 31.51 17.95 14.27
N GLY A 236 31.28 17.87 15.58
CA GLY A 236 32.10 17.05 16.48
C GLY A 236 32.76 17.74 17.67
N ARG A 237 32.79 19.09 17.75
CA ARG A 237 33.59 19.79 18.77
C ARG A 237 32.79 20.19 20.02
N CYS A 238 33.46 20.16 21.18
CA CYS A 238 32.90 20.69 22.43
C CYS A 238 32.96 22.25 22.45
N PRO A 239 31.98 22.93 23.08
CA PRO A 239 31.97 24.38 23.26
C PRO A 239 33.09 24.88 24.20
N TYR A 240 33.52 24.04 25.14
CA TYR A 240 34.71 24.32 25.94
C TYR A 240 35.88 23.59 25.30
N GLN A 241 36.90 24.36 24.88
CA GLN A 241 38.15 23.82 24.38
C GLN A 241 39.27 24.31 25.26
N MET A 242 40.16 23.40 25.64
CA MET A 242 41.43 23.76 26.23
C MET A 242 42.56 23.27 25.33
N ALA A 243 43.49 24.17 25.04
CA ALA A 243 44.74 23.82 24.38
C ALA A 243 45.77 23.52 25.47
N TRP A 244 46.29 22.30 25.49
CA TRP A 244 47.36 21.92 26.40
C TRP A 244 48.67 21.84 25.64
N HIS A 245 49.53 22.82 25.87
CA HIS A 245 50.89 22.84 25.34
C HIS A 245 51.78 21.93 26.20
N LEU A 246 52.05 20.73 25.69
CA LEU A 246 52.99 19.79 26.33
C LEU A 246 54.43 20.33 26.43
N ALA A 247 54.74 21.39 25.68
CA ALA A 247 56.06 22.05 25.70
C ALA A 247 56.21 23.10 26.80
N ASP A 248 55.09 23.59 27.35
CA ASP A 248 55.08 24.64 28.38
C ASP A 248 54.89 24.05 29.79
N ASP A 249 54.57 22.75 29.89
CA ASP A 249 54.56 22.02 31.15
C ASP A 249 55.95 21.46 31.46
N ASP A 250 56.33 21.56 32.74
CA ASP A 250 57.57 20.96 33.25
C ASP A 250 57.43 19.43 33.30
N LEU A 251 57.70 18.78 32.18
CA LEU A 251 57.71 17.32 32.04
C LEU A 251 58.82 16.64 32.87
N THR A 252 59.64 17.40 33.61
CA THR A 252 60.65 16.87 34.53
C THR A 252 60.15 16.73 35.98
N GLY A 253 58.97 17.28 36.29
CA GLY A 253 58.32 17.10 37.59
C GLY A 253 57.51 15.81 37.69
N GLU A 254 57.51 15.15 38.86
CA GLU A 254 56.68 13.96 39.14
C GLU A 254 55.15 14.25 39.15
N ARG A 255 54.72 15.50 38.99
CA ARG A 255 53.32 15.92 39.09
C ARG A 255 52.97 16.93 38.02
N ILE A 256 51.85 16.69 37.35
CA ILE A 256 51.25 17.58 36.36
C ILE A 256 50.12 18.39 37.02
N VAL A 257 49.95 19.66 36.64
CA VAL A 257 48.85 20.51 37.14
C VAL A 257 47.51 19.96 36.63
N ASN A 258 46.52 19.81 37.52
CA ASN A 258 45.21 19.26 37.14
C ASN A 258 44.54 20.17 36.08
N PRO A 259 44.37 19.69 34.82
CA PRO A 259 43.77 20.45 33.73
C PRO A 259 42.26 20.70 33.93
N PHE A 260 41.64 19.93 34.83
CA PHE A 260 40.21 20.01 35.13
C PHE A 260 39.89 20.98 36.28
N LYS A 261 40.89 21.72 36.77
CA LYS A 261 40.72 22.66 37.88
C LYS A 261 39.89 23.87 37.43
N GLY A 262 38.66 23.97 37.95
CA GLY A 262 37.71 25.05 37.63
C GLY A 262 36.51 24.61 36.78
N ILE A 263 36.47 23.35 36.35
CA ILE A 263 35.30 22.78 35.69
C ILE A 263 34.22 22.51 36.73
N ASN A 264 33.02 23.05 36.50
CA ASN A 264 31.85 22.85 37.33
C ASN A 264 30.89 21.85 36.68
N SER A 265 29.90 21.37 37.43
CA SER A 265 28.86 20.43 36.95
C SER A 265 27.98 20.98 35.82
N THR A 266 28.11 22.26 35.48
CA THR A 266 27.40 22.92 34.37
C THR A 266 28.21 22.97 33.07
N THR A 267 29.41 22.38 33.02
CA THR A 267 30.21 22.30 31.79
C THR A 267 29.82 21.04 31.01
N PRO A 268 29.06 21.14 29.90
CA PRO A 268 28.45 19.97 29.24
C PRO A 268 29.46 19.10 28.47
N CYS A 269 30.53 19.69 27.94
CA CYS A 269 31.53 18.99 27.12
C CYS A 269 32.82 19.83 27.12
N LEU A 270 33.97 19.22 27.43
CA LEU A 270 35.31 19.82 27.32
C LEU A 270 36.18 19.00 26.37
N GLN A 271 36.72 19.64 25.34
CA GLN A 271 37.69 19.05 24.43
C GLN A 271 39.09 19.53 24.79
N ILE A 272 40.00 18.58 25.04
CA ILE A 272 41.41 18.86 25.31
C ILE A 272 42.20 18.60 24.03
N ASN A 273 42.81 19.66 23.49
CA ASN A 273 43.68 19.58 22.32
C ASN A 273 45.14 19.62 22.77
N PHE A 274 45.84 18.50 22.64
CA PHE A 274 47.27 18.42 22.94
C PHE A 274 48.08 19.03 21.80
N ILE A 275 48.79 20.13 22.08
CA ILE A 275 49.67 20.79 21.12
C ILE A 275 51.09 20.30 21.38
N THR A 276 51.60 19.46 20.49
CA THR A 276 53.02 19.07 20.46
C THR A 276 53.76 19.98 19.49
N ARG A 277 55.02 20.35 19.81
CA ARG A 277 55.90 20.92 18.77
C ARG A 277 56.07 19.87 17.70
N ASN A 278 55.91 20.25 16.43
CA ASN A 278 56.20 19.38 15.28
C ASN A 278 57.51 18.62 15.53
N PHE A 279 57.41 17.31 15.72
CA PHE A 279 58.54 16.42 15.63
C PHE A 279 58.98 16.41 14.16
N ASN A 280 59.76 17.40 13.76
CA ASN A 280 60.57 17.34 12.55
C ASN A 280 61.69 16.33 12.81
N VAL A 281 61.33 15.04 12.81
CA VAL A 281 62.31 13.97 12.67
C VAL A 281 62.77 14.04 11.22
N LYS A 282 63.89 14.72 10.98
CA LYS A 282 64.69 14.44 9.80
C LYS A 282 65.24 13.04 9.97
N LEU A 283 64.68 12.09 9.23
CA LEU A 283 65.29 10.79 9.00
C LEU A 283 66.60 11.05 8.24
N ASN A 284 67.72 10.90 8.94
CA ASN A 284 69.02 10.60 8.35
C ASN A 284 69.30 9.12 8.58
#